data_AF-A0A918BGC5-F1
#
_entry.id   AF-A0A918BGC5-F1
#
_cell.length_a   1.000
_cell.length_b   1.000
_cell.length_c   1.000
_cell.angle_alpha   90.00
_cell.angle_beta   90.00
_cell.angle_gamma   90.00
#
_symmetry.space_group_name_H-M   'P 1'
#
loop_
_entity.id
_entity.type
_entity.pdbx_description
1 polymer ?
#
loop_
_entity_poly.entity_id
_entity_poly.type
_entity_poly.pdbx_seq_one_letter_code
_entity_poly.pdbx_strand_id
1 'polypeptide(L)'
;MKQTEPDFWVLEYVTITKDPRTDLVVAIGGTDKAAGILQRTGGFLSAPGPRGDYHRLPHGLPIEQQRLKATAASHALLAAGHSVHLDPTLNMLVAPDGEREAALRYLAGLAERAAAATTSSEVAEVLTEVAAPVHGLLPLAREVVVRAWIAASDFQGAAPTGEPDPIAGLGSTATSMSEAARAILHARNHVARPAQRPATTSPPPSHAQPAKSRRR
;
A
#
# COMPACT_ATOMS: atom_id res chain seq x y z
N MET A 1 -43.01 17.41 20.99
CA MET A 1 -41.69 18.00 21.29
C MET A 1 -40.90 17.97 20.00
N LYS A 2 -40.59 19.12 19.40
CA LYS A 2 -39.77 19.16 18.17
C LYS A 2 -38.34 18.85 18.59
N GLN A 3 -37.80 17.72 18.12
CA GLN A 3 -36.37 17.44 18.26
C GLN A 3 -35.65 18.45 17.37
N THR A 4 -35.06 19.47 17.98
CA THR A 4 -34.16 20.39 17.29
C THR A 4 -32.96 19.60 16.81
N GLU A 5 -32.73 19.56 15.51
CA GLU A 5 -31.54 18.99 14.90
C GLU A 5 -30.30 19.70 15.50
N PRO A 6 -29.26 18.98 15.95
CA PRO A 6 -28.12 19.61 16.57
C PRO A 6 -27.37 20.46 15.55
N ASP A 7 -27.15 21.74 15.85
CA ASP A 7 -26.24 22.59 15.08
C ASP A 7 -24.82 22.01 15.21
N PHE A 8 -24.31 21.42 14.13
CA PHE A 8 -22.92 21.03 14.01
C PHE A 8 -22.08 22.28 13.72
N TRP A 9 -21.52 22.88 14.76
CA TRP A 9 -20.52 23.94 14.63
C TRP A 9 -19.20 23.31 14.13
N VAL A 10 -19.10 23.05 12.83
CA VAL A 10 -17.82 22.72 12.18
C VAL A 10 -17.00 23.99 12.10
N LEU A 11 -16.30 24.37 13.18
CA LEU A 11 -15.47 25.58 13.13
C LEU A 11 -14.05 25.43 13.66
N GLU A 12 -13.68 24.30 14.25
CA GLU A 12 -12.36 24.21 14.88
C GLU A 12 -11.67 22.88 14.56
N TYR A 13 -10.88 22.93 13.49
CA TYR A 13 -10.04 21.83 13.05
C TYR A 13 -8.65 21.94 13.65
N VAL A 14 -8.18 20.87 14.28
CA VAL A 14 -6.83 20.75 14.83
C VAL A 14 -6.06 19.71 14.03
N THR A 15 -4.88 20.05 13.54
CA THR A 15 -3.98 19.10 12.88
C THR A 15 -2.82 18.76 13.79
N ILE A 16 -2.65 17.47 14.12
CA ILE A 16 -1.51 16.93 14.85
C ILE A 16 -0.65 16.13 13.87
N THR A 17 0.52 16.66 13.53
CA THR A 17 1.40 16.09 12.49
C THR A 17 2.84 16.04 12.95
N LYS A 18 3.63 15.12 12.39
CA LYS A 18 5.08 15.11 12.59
C LYS A 18 5.76 15.97 11.51
N ASP A 19 6.55 16.96 11.92
CA ASP A 19 7.37 17.76 11.01
C ASP A 19 8.55 16.92 10.50
N PRO A 20 8.64 16.65 9.19
CA PRO A 20 9.69 15.82 8.63
C PRO A 20 11.09 16.45 8.71
N ARG A 21 11.21 17.77 8.95
CA ARG A 21 12.50 18.46 9.04
C ARG A 21 13.10 18.42 10.44
N THR A 22 12.24 18.41 11.46
CA THR A 22 12.65 18.55 12.87
C THR A 22 12.27 17.34 13.73
N ASP A 23 11.55 16.37 13.16
CA ASP A 23 10.94 15.23 13.86
C ASP A 23 9.99 15.62 14.99
N LEU A 24 9.59 16.90 15.07
CA LEU A 24 8.70 17.40 16.11
C LEU A 24 7.25 17.08 15.78
N VAL A 25 6.51 16.64 16.79
CA VAL A 25 5.05 16.58 16.70
C VAL A 25 4.47 17.95 17.01
N VAL A 26 3.74 18.49 16.06
CA VAL A 26 3.16 19.83 16.08
C VAL A 26 1.65 19.74 15.95
N ALA A 27 0.95 20.52 16.77
CA ALA A 27 -0.49 20.73 16.71
C ALA A 27 -0.78 22.19 16.31
N ILE A 28 -1.57 22.36 15.24
CA ILE A 28 -1.93 23.66 14.66
C ILE A 28 -3.46 23.76 14.59
N GLY A 29 -3.99 24.94 14.89
CA GLY A 29 -5.42 25.24 14.82
C GLY A 29 -6.16 24.97 16.15
N GLY A 30 -7.48 25.16 16.11
CA GLY A 30 -8.36 25.09 17.28
C GLY A 30 -8.40 26.39 18.11
N THR A 31 -9.19 26.37 19.18
CA THR A 31 -9.30 27.45 20.17
C THR A 31 -8.38 27.28 21.38
N ASP A 32 -8.37 28.29 22.26
CA ASP A 32 -7.80 28.21 23.60
C ASP A 32 -8.28 26.99 24.40
N LYS A 33 -9.51 26.52 24.16
CA LYS A 33 -10.03 25.29 24.75
C LYS A 33 -9.26 24.06 24.24
N ALA A 34 -9.03 23.98 22.92
CA ALA A 34 -8.21 22.93 22.32
C ALA A 34 -6.76 23.01 22.79
N ALA A 35 -6.19 24.21 22.90
CA ALA A 35 -4.87 24.47 23.48
C ALA A 35 -4.76 23.90 24.90
N GLY A 36 -5.76 24.15 25.75
CA GLY A 36 -5.82 23.61 27.11
C GLY A 36 -5.89 22.07 27.14
N ILE A 37 -6.62 21.45 26.20
CA ILE A 37 -6.69 19.99 26.08
C ILE A 37 -5.34 19.40 25.64
N LEU A 38 -4.70 20.00 24.63
CA LEU A 38 -3.39 19.62 24.12
C LEU A 38 -2.32 19.66 25.23
N GLN A 39 -2.33 20.72 26.05
CA GLN A 39 -1.39 20.87 27.17
C GLN A 39 -1.65 19.85 28.28
N ARG A 40 -2.90 19.70 28.74
CA ARG A 40 -3.23 18.80 29.87
C ARG A 40 -3.11 17.32 29.55
N THR A 41 -3.54 16.91 28.35
CA THR A 41 -3.68 15.49 28.00
C THR A 41 -2.48 15.00 27.19
N GLY A 42 -2.05 15.78 26.20
CA GLY A 42 -0.90 15.43 25.36
C GLY A 42 0.44 15.88 25.92
N GLY A 43 0.47 16.84 26.84
CA GLY A 43 1.72 17.46 27.29
C GLY A 43 2.38 18.31 26.20
N PHE A 44 1.57 18.87 25.28
CA PHE A 44 2.07 19.83 24.32
C PHE A 44 2.42 21.15 25.02
N LEU A 45 3.41 21.85 24.50
CA LEU A 45 3.87 23.16 24.95
C LEU A 45 3.49 24.20 23.90
N SER A 46 3.03 25.38 24.32
CA SER A 46 2.87 26.53 23.43
C SER A 46 4.23 27.02 22.95
N ALA A 47 4.34 27.29 21.66
CA ALA A 47 5.51 27.83 21.02
C ALA A 47 5.11 28.96 20.06
N PRO A 48 5.86 30.08 20.04
CA PRO A 48 5.57 31.20 19.15
C PRO A 48 5.87 30.80 17.70
N GLY A 49 4.94 31.08 16.79
CA GLY A 49 5.07 30.79 15.37
C GLY A 49 4.80 32.00 14.47
N PRO A 50 5.30 31.99 13.22
CA PRO A 50 5.12 33.10 12.28
C PRO A 50 3.67 33.32 11.84
N ARG A 51 2.75 32.39 12.14
CA ARG A 51 1.31 32.47 11.83
C ARG A 51 0.43 32.43 13.09
N GLY A 52 1.01 32.77 14.24
CA GLY A 52 0.39 32.63 15.55
C GLY A 52 1.04 31.52 16.37
N ASP A 53 0.63 31.44 17.63
CA ASP A 53 1.08 30.41 18.55
C ASP A 53 0.65 29.03 18.05
N TYR A 54 1.54 28.06 18.17
CA TYR A 54 1.26 26.66 17.88
C TYR A 54 1.65 25.82 19.09
N HIS A 55 1.21 24.57 19.09
CA HIS A 55 1.53 23.64 20.16
C HIS A 55 2.47 22.57 19.64
N ARG A 56 3.43 22.14 20.44
CA ARG A 56 4.34 21.05 20.06
C ARG A 56 4.70 20.17 21.24
N LEU A 57 5.03 18.91 20.98
CA LEU A 57 5.63 18.08 22.01
C LEU A 57 7.07 18.54 22.34
N PRO A 58 7.56 18.26 23.56
CA PRO A 58 8.96 18.45 23.92
C PRO A 58 9.94 17.82 22.93
N HIS A 59 11.11 18.43 22.78
CA HIS A 59 12.21 17.84 22.01
C HIS A 59 12.72 16.56 22.71
N GLY A 60 13.26 15.63 21.92
CA GLY A 60 13.93 14.44 22.44
C GLY A 60 13.00 13.37 23.04
N LEU A 61 11.69 13.51 22.89
CA LEU A 61 10.75 12.46 23.30
C LEU A 61 10.94 11.19 22.45
N PRO A 62 10.99 9.98 23.05
CA PRO A 62 10.98 8.73 22.31
C PRO A 62 9.74 8.63 21.41
N ILE A 63 9.88 8.01 20.22
CA ILE A 63 8.82 7.89 19.22
C ILE A 63 7.54 7.32 19.83
N GLU A 64 7.62 6.23 20.60
CA GLU A 64 6.46 5.63 21.24
C GLU A 64 5.73 6.58 22.21
N GLN A 65 6.48 7.43 22.92
CA GLN A 65 5.87 8.45 23.78
C GLN A 65 5.24 9.58 22.97
N GLN A 66 5.83 9.96 21.84
CA GLN A 66 5.24 10.93 20.92
C GLN A 66 3.90 10.42 20.38
N ARG A 67 3.86 9.15 19.92
CA ARG A 67 2.64 8.50 19.41
C ARG A 67 1.57 8.38 20.48
N LEU A 68 1.93 7.92 21.68
CA LEU A 68 1.01 7.82 22.81
C LEU A 68 0.36 9.17 23.14
N LYS A 69 1.19 10.22 23.28
CA LYS A 69 0.74 11.57 23.63
C LYS A 69 -0.11 12.21 22.54
N ALA A 70 0.29 12.07 21.27
CA ALA A 70 -0.46 12.57 20.12
C ALA A 70 -1.82 11.89 19.98
N THR A 71 -1.86 10.57 20.16
CA THR A 71 -3.10 9.78 20.12
C THR A 71 -4.04 10.16 21.25
N ALA A 72 -3.54 10.23 22.50
CA ALA A 72 -4.34 10.62 23.65
C ALA A 72 -4.91 12.05 23.50
N ALA A 73 -4.09 12.98 23.00
CA ALA A 73 -4.53 14.35 22.74
C ALA A 73 -5.60 14.41 21.65
N SER A 74 -5.42 13.68 20.54
CA SER A 74 -6.42 13.58 19.46
C SER A 74 -7.76 13.06 19.99
N HIS A 75 -7.73 11.99 20.79
CA HIS A 75 -8.93 11.42 21.39
C HIS A 75 -9.64 12.38 22.34
N ALA A 76 -8.89 13.10 23.18
CA ALA A 76 -9.49 14.07 24.09
C ALA A 76 -10.10 15.27 23.35
N LEU A 77 -9.48 15.71 22.26
CA LEU A 77 -10.03 16.75 21.40
C LEU A 77 -11.30 16.30 20.68
N LEU A 78 -11.31 15.09 20.11
CA LEU A 78 -12.50 14.49 19.50
C LEU A 78 -13.64 14.34 20.52
N ALA A 79 -13.34 13.85 21.72
CA ALA A 79 -14.32 13.71 22.80
C ALA A 79 -14.89 15.07 23.28
N ALA A 80 -14.10 16.14 23.14
CA ALA A 80 -14.55 17.51 23.45
C ALA A 80 -15.31 18.19 22.31
N GLY A 81 -15.53 17.48 21.18
CA GLY A 81 -16.29 17.96 20.02
C GLY A 81 -15.46 18.68 18.96
N HIS A 82 -14.13 18.63 19.02
CA HIS A 82 -13.27 19.21 17.99
C HIS A 82 -13.07 18.23 16.83
N SER A 83 -12.90 18.76 15.62
CA SER A 83 -12.48 17.97 14.46
C SER A 83 -10.95 17.86 14.46
N VAL A 84 -10.41 16.64 14.42
CA VAL A 84 -8.97 16.43 14.54
C VAL A 84 -8.44 15.60 13.39
N HIS A 85 -7.34 16.05 12.80
CA HIS A 85 -6.48 15.23 11.98
C HIS A 85 -5.28 14.79 12.77
N LEU A 86 -5.15 13.48 12.95
CA LEU A 86 -3.95 12.87 13.49
C LEU A 86 -3.20 12.20 12.34
N ASP A 87 -1.95 12.57 12.15
CA ASP A 87 -1.02 11.86 11.26
C ASP A 87 -1.04 10.35 11.59
N PRO A 88 -1.32 9.47 10.61
CA PRO A 88 -1.44 8.03 10.84
C PRO A 88 -0.21 7.40 11.51
N THR A 89 0.99 7.94 11.25
CA THR A 89 2.23 7.46 11.87
C THR A 89 2.27 7.70 13.38
N LEU A 90 1.50 8.68 13.86
CA LEU A 90 1.37 9.03 15.27
C LEU A 90 0.24 8.27 15.98
N ASN A 91 -0.64 7.61 15.24
CA ASN A 91 -1.79 6.91 15.82
C ASN A 91 -1.36 5.56 16.42
N MET A 92 -1.57 5.39 17.73
CA MET A 92 -1.31 4.15 18.48
C MET A 92 -2.48 3.17 18.44
N LEU A 93 -3.69 3.63 18.12
CA LEU A 93 -4.86 2.74 18.00
C LEU A 93 -4.95 2.09 16.62
N VAL A 94 -4.20 2.61 15.64
CA VAL A 94 -3.83 1.83 14.47
C VAL A 94 -2.73 0.88 14.93
N ALA A 95 -3.07 -0.40 15.08
CA ALA A 95 -2.09 -1.41 15.43
C ALA A 95 -0.93 -1.33 14.41
N PRO A 96 0.34 -1.22 14.85
CA PRO A 96 1.48 -1.15 13.94
C PRO A 96 1.54 -2.36 13.00
N ASP A 97 0.98 -3.49 13.40
CA ASP A 97 0.86 -4.72 12.62
C ASP A 97 -0.54 -4.96 12.00
N GLY A 98 -1.53 -4.10 12.24
CA GLY A 98 -2.90 -4.35 11.73
C GLY A 98 -2.96 -4.42 10.21
N GLU A 99 -2.21 -3.55 9.54
CA GLU A 99 -2.03 -3.58 8.08
C GLU A 99 -1.22 -4.80 7.63
N ARG A 100 -0.20 -5.19 8.40
CA ARG A 100 0.62 -6.39 8.15
C ARG A 100 -0.22 -7.65 8.26
N GLU A 101 -1.02 -7.81 9.30
CA GLU A 101 -1.93 -8.93 9.50
C GLU A 101 -3.02 -8.96 8.43
N ALA A 102 -3.56 -7.80 8.03
CA ALA A 102 -4.50 -7.72 6.93
C ALA A 102 -3.86 -8.18 5.61
N ALA A 103 -2.63 -7.75 5.32
CA ALA A 103 -1.88 -8.20 4.16
C ALA A 103 -1.59 -9.71 4.19
N LEU A 104 -1.18 -10.26 5.35
CA LEU A 104 -0.95 -11.70 5.50
C LEU A 104 -2.23 -12.51 5.32
N ARG A 105 -3.36 -12.06 5.88
CA ARG A 105 -4.67 -12.69 5.66
C ARG A 105 -5.10 -12.61 4.20
N TYR A 106 -4.83 -11.49 3.53
CA TYR A 106 -5.11 -11.35 2.10
C TYR A 106 -4.29 -12.35 1.27
N LEU A 107 -3.00 -12.49 1.55
CA LEU A 107 -2.12 -13.46 0.88
C LEU A 107 -2.59 -14.91 1.11
N ALA A 108 -2.97 -15.26 2.33
CA ALA A 108 -3.52 -16.58 2.64
C ALA A 108 -4.82 -16.83 1.85
N GLY A 109 -5.74 -15.86 1.84
CA GLY A 109 -6.99 -15.96 1.07
C GLY A 109 -6.74 -16.07 -0.45
N LEU A 110 -5.73 -15.37 -0.98
CA LEU A 110 -5.35 -15.47 -2.38
C LEU A 110 -4.82 -16.87 -2.73
N ALA A 111 -4.01 -17.47 -1.85
CA ALA A 111 -3.52 -18.83 -2.03
C ALA A 111 -4.67 -19.86 -2.02
N GLU A 112 -5.63 -19.70 -1.11
CA GLU A 112 -6.83 -20.55 -1.08
C GLU A 112 -7.67 -20.40 -2.35
N ARG A 113 -7.87 -19.17 -2.86
CA ARG A 113 -8.55 -18.96 -4.16
C ARG A 113 -7.81 -19.63 -5.31
N ALA A 114 -6.47 -19.59 -5.30
CA ALA A 114 -5.66 -20.27 -6.31
C ALA A 114 -5.89 -21.79 -6.26
N ALA A 115 -5.93 -22.38 -5.07
CA ALA A 115 -6.14 -23.81 -4.87
C ALA A 115 -7.57 -24.25 -5.18
N ALA A 116 -8.56 -23.39 -4.91
CA ALA A 116 -9.98 -23.66 -5.14
C ALA A 116 -10.44 -23.35 -6.58
N ALA A 117 -9.61 -22.70 -7.41
CA ALA A 117 -9.96 -22.33 -8.76
C ALA A 117 -10.27 -23.58 -9.61
N THR A 118 -11.47 -23.63 -10.18
CA THR A 118 -11.94 -24.73 -11.04
C THR A 118 -11.99 -24.33 -12.51
N THR A 119 -11.91 -23.03 -12.79
CA THR A 119 -11.97 -22.49 -14.15
C THR A 119 -10.68 -21.78 -14.53
N SER A 120 -10.39 -21.78 -15.83
CA SER A 120 -9.27 -21.01 -16.38
C SER A 120 -9.38 -19.50 -16.12
N SER A 121 -10.61 -18.97 -16.03
CA SER A 121 -10.85 -17.57 -15.70
C SER A 121 -10.42 -17.25 -14.26
N GLU A 122 -10.81 -18.08 -13.28
CA GLU A 122 -10.42 -17.91 -11.88
C GLU A 122 -8.90 -17.97 -11.70
N VAL A 123 -8.24 -18.92 -12.37
CA VAL A 123 -6.77 -19.01 -12.37
C VAL A 123 -6.16 -17.75 -12.99
N ALA A 124 -6.69 -17.24 -14.09
CA ALA A 124 -6.19 -16.03 -14.74
C ALA A 124 -6.37 -14.77 -13.87
N GLU A 125 -7.44 -14.67 -13.10
CA GLU A 125 -7.67 -13.59 -12.13
C GLU A 125 -6.64 -13.62 -11.01
N VAL A 126 -6.41 -14.77 -10.38
CA VAL A 126 -5.38 -14.94 -9.34
C VAL A 126 -3.99 -14.58 -9.87
N LEU A 127 -3.62 -15.05 -11.05
CA LEU A 127 -2.32 -14.72 -11.66
C LEU A 127 -2.22 -13.21 -12.01
N THR A 128 -3.35 -12.55 -12.28
CA THR A 128 -3.39 -11.08 -12.47
C THR A 128 -3.10 -10.35 -11.17
N GLU A 129 -3.74 -10.75 -10.06
CA GLU A 129 -3.50 -10.18 -8.72
C GLU A 129 -2.02 -10.31 -8.30
N VAL A 130 -1.38 -11.42 -8.66
CA VAL A 130 0.03 -11.65 -8.31
C VAL A 130 0.98 -10.79 -9.14
N ALA A 131 0.76 -10.67 -10.45
CA ALA A 131 1.78 -10.15 -11.37
C ALA A 131 1.39 -8.91 -12.17
N ALA A 132 0.24 -8.28 -11.89
CA ALA A 132 -0.16 -7.04 -12.55
C ALA A 132 0.97 -5.98 -12.47
N PRO A 133 1.32 -5.28 -13.57
CA PRO A 133 2.53 -4.45 -13.62
C PRO A 133 2.64 -3.33 -12.57
N VAL A 134 1.50 -2.76 -12.14
CA VAL A 134 1.48 -1.58 -11.25
C VAL A 134 1.01 -1.94 -9.84
N HIS A 135 0.00 -2.80 -9.72
CA HIS A 135 -0.63 -3.16 -8.43
C HIS A 135 -0.53 -4.65 -8.12
N GLY A 136 0.30 -5.39 -8.86
CA GLY A 136 0.55 -6.79 -8.57
C GLY A 136 1.38 -6.95 -7.30
N LEU A 137 1.08 -7.98 -6.53
CA LEU A 137 1.78 -8.29 -5.29
C LEU A 137 3.29 -8.47 -5.48
N LEU A 138 3.70 -9.15 -6.56
CA LEU A 138 5.11 -9.45 -6.80
C LEU A 138 5.92 -8.20 -7.21
N PRO A 139 5.43 -7.31 -8.10
CA PRO A 139 6.03 -6.00 -8.32
C PRO A 139 6.12 -5.12 -7.06
N LEU A 140 5.09 -5.12 -6.20
CA LEU A 140 5.12 -4.37 -4.94
C LEU A 140 6.18 -4.93 -3.98
N ALA A 141 6.26 -6.25 -3.82
CA ALA A 141 7.28 -6.89 -2.99
C ALA A 141 8.70 -6.62 -3.54
N ARG A 142 8.86 -6.59 -4.86
CA ARG A 142 10.14 -6.23 -5.50
C ARG A 142 10.57 -4.82 -5.11
N GLU A 143 9.66 -3.85 -5.13
CA GLU A 143 9.97 -2.47 -4.76
C GLU A 143 10.49 -2.37 -3.31
N VAL A 144 9.90 -3.15 -2.39
CA VAL A 144 10.40 -3.24 -1.01
C VAL A 144 11.85 -3.75 -0.98
N VAL A 145 12.15 -4.82 -1.72
CA VAL A 145 13.52 -5.38 -1.81
C VAL A 145 14.50 -4.38 -2.41
N VAL A 146 14.12 -3.65 -3.47
CA VAL A 146 14.98 -2.63 -4.10
C VAL A 146 15.27 -1.50 -3.14
N ARG A 147 14.27 -1.00 -2.41
CA ARG A 147 14.48 0.07 -1.42
C ARG A 147 15.33 -0.39 -0.25
N ALA A 148 15.10 -1.61 0.24
CA ALA A 148 15.92 -2.21 1.27
C ALA A 148 17.38 -2.39 0.82
N TRP A 149 17.59 -2.77 -0.44
CA TRP A 149 18.92 -2.89 -1.04
C TRP A 149 19.65 -1.55 -1.10
N ILE A 150 18.99 -0.50 -1.61
CA ILE A 150 19.55 0.85 -1.66
C ILE A 150 19.93 1.31 -0.25
N ALA A 151 18.99 1.20 0.69
CA ALA A 151 19.23 1.60 2.08
C ALA A 151 20.38 0.81 2.72
N ALA A 152 20.46 -0.50 2.51
CA ALA A 152 21.54 -1.33 3.04
C ALA A 152 22.91 -0.97 2.44
N SER A 153 22.94 -0.62 1.15
CA SER A 153 24.16 -0.22 0.45
C SER A 153 24.77 1.05 1.04
N ASP A 154 23.95 1.98 1.54
CA ASP A 154 24.42 3.21 2.21
C ASP A 154 25.16 2.93 3.54
N PHE A 155 24.89 1.78 4.18
CA PHE A 155 25.54 1.35 5.42
C PHE A 155 26.72 0.41 5.20
N GLN A 156 27.07 0.12 3.95
CA GLN A 156 28.09 -0.87 3.62
C GLN A 156 29.50 -0.28 3.78
N GLY A 157 30.22 -0.74 4.80
CA GLY A 157 31.67 -0.54 4.94
C GLY A 157 32.49 -1.43 4.01
N ALA A 158 33.83 -1.30 4.05
CA ALA A 158 34.73 -2.14 3.24
C ALA A 158 34.49 -3.63 3.52
N ALA A 159 34.06 -4.38 2.50
CA ALA A 159 33.72 -5.79 2.63
C ALA A 159 34.96 -6.63 3.02
N PRO A 160 34.84 -7.58 3.95
CA PRO A 160 35.91 -8.53 4.22
C PRO A 160 36.22 -9.35 2.97
N THR A 161 37.51 -9.48 2.64
CA THR A 161 37.97 -10.21 1.46
C THR A 161 37.56 -11.68 1.52
N GLY A 162 36.73 -12.12 0.55
CA GLY A 162 36.45 -13.53 0.30
C GLY A 162 35.00 -13.98 0.48
N GLU A 163 34.12 -13.15 1.05
CA GLU A 163 32.68 -13.46 1.14
C GLU A 163 31.88 -12.79 0.01
N PRO A 164 30.92 -13.51 -0.61
CA PRO A 164 30.00 -12.91 -1.56
C PRO A 164 29.17 -11.85 -0.83
N ASP A 165 29.14 -10.65 -1.39
CA ASP A 165 28.42 -9.52 -0.81
C ASP A 165 26.91 -9.84 -0.68
N PRO A 166 26.37 -9.98 0.55
CA PRO A 166 24.96 -10.29 0.76
C PRO A 166 24.04 -9.16 0.26
N ILE A 167 24.53 -7.92 0.23
CA ILE A 167 23.80 -6.75 -0.26
C ILE A 167 23.71 -6.82 -1.79
N ALA A 168 24.77 -7.23 -2.48
CA ALA A 168 24.74 -7.47 -3.93
C ALA A 168 23.71 -8.56 -4.34
N GLY A 169 23.45 -9.55 -3.49
CA GLY A 169 22.43 -10.58 -3.70
C GLY A 169 20.99 -10.05 -3.75
N LEU A 170 20.71 -8.88 -3.18
CA LEU A 170 19.38 -8.28 -3.24
C LEU A 170 19.05 -7.74 -4.64
N GLY A 171 20.06 -7.28 -5.39
CA GLY A 171 19.89 -6.83 -6.77
C GLY A 171 19.50 -7.96 -7.72
N SER A 172 20.16 -9.12 -7.60
CA SER A 172 19.81 -10.32 -8.38
C SER A 172 18.43 -10.86 -8.01
N THR A 173 18.06 -10.80 -6.73
CA THR A 173 16.72 -11.17 -6.24
C THR A 173 15.65 -10.28 -6.86
N ALA A 174 15.83 -8.95 -6.82
CA ALA A 174 14.88 -8.01 -7.42
C ALA A 174 14.71 -8.21 -8.94
N THR A 175 15.78 -8.64 -9.62
CA THR A 175 15.73 -8.98 -11.05
C THR A 175 14.93 -10.26 -11.29
N SER A 176 15.19 -11.30 -10.50
CA SER A 176 14.47 -12.58 -10.56
C SER A 176 12.97 -12.40 -10.30
N MET A 177 12.59 -11.48 -9.39
CA MET A 177 11.18 -11.15 -9.13
C MET A 177 10.50 -10.50 -10.34
N SER A 178 11.19 -9.63 -11.09
CA SER A 178 10.67 -9.06 -12.34
C SER A 178 10.45 -10.12 -13.41
N GLU A 179 11.39 -11.05 -13.54
CA GLU A 179 11.30 -12.16 -14.50
C GLU A 179 10.15 -13.10 -14.14
N ALA A 180 10.01 -13.43 -12.86
CA ALA A 180 8.90 -14.22 -12.34
C ALA A 180 7.54 -13.54 -12.60
N ALA A 181 7.42 -12.23 -12.38
CA ALA A 181 6.19 -11.49 -12.70
C ALA A 181 5.85 -11.60 -14.20
N ARG A 182 6.84 -11.44 -15.08
CA ARG A 182 6.64 -11.59 -16.53
C ARG A 182 6.23 -13.02 -16.89
N ALA A 183 6.84 -14.05 -16.30
CA ALA A 183 6.48 -15.45 -16.52
C ALA A 183 5.03 -15.74 -16.08
N ILE A 184 4.61 -15.20 -14.93
CA ILE A 184 3.24 -15.34 -14.42
C ILE A 184 2.24 -14.68 -15.38
N LEU A 185 2.53 -13.49 -15.90
CA LEU A 185 1.68 -12.84 -16.91
C LEU A 185 1.58 -13.66 -18.20
N HIS A 186 2.66 -14.30 -18.63
CA HIS A 186 2.62 -15.21 -19.78
C HIS A 186 1.75 -16.45 -19.51
N ALA A 187 1.88 -17.06 -18.33
CA ALA A 187 1.05 -18.19 -17.91
C ALA A 187 -0.43 -17.80 -17.85
N ARG A 188 -0.74 -16.64 -17.26
CA ARG A 188 -2.08 -16.06 -17.21
C ARG A 188 -2.70 -15.90 -18.60
N ASN A 189 -1.93 -15.33 -19.53
CA ASN A 189 -2.39 -15.14 -20.91
C ASN A 189 -2.56 -16.47 -21.66
N HIS A 190 -1.81 -17.51 -21.30
CA HIS A 190 -1.97 -18.86 -21.87
C HIS A 190 -3.26 -19.51 -21.37
N VAL A 191 -3.50 -19.46 -20.06
CA VAL A 191 -4.68 -20.05 -19.40
C VAL A 191 -5.97 -19.33 -19.84
N ALA A 192 -5.92 -18.01 -20.04
CA ALA A 192 -7.06 -17.22 -20.51
C ALA A 192 -7.47 -17.49 -21.98
N ARG A 193 -6.72 -18.29 -22.74
CA ARG A 193 -7.10 -18.61 -24.13
C ARG A 193 -8.27 -19.58 -24.14
N PRO A 194 -9.36 -19.28 -24.87
CA PRO A 194 -10.41 -20.28 -25.09
C PRO A 194 -9.80 -21.49 -25.81
N ALA A 195 -10.19 -22.70 -25.38
CA ALA A 195 -9.82 -23.93 -26.07
C ALA A 195 -10.19 -23.79 -27.55
N GLN A 196 -9.17 -23.78 -28.42
CA GLN A 196 -9.40 -23.81 -29.85
C GLN A 196 -10.18 -25.09 -30.16
N ARG A 197 -11.43 -24.94 -30.58
CA ARG A 197 -12.18 -26.03 -31.22
C ARG A 197 -11.29 -26.58 -32.33
N PRO A 198 -10.98 -27.89 -32.37
CA PRO A 198 -10.22 -28.44 -33.49
C PRO A 198 -10.96 -28.05 -34.76
N ALA A 199 -10.24 -27.42 -35.69
CA ALA A 199 -10.79 -27.06 -36.99
C ALA A 199 -11.40 -28.33 -37.58
N THR A 200 -12.73 -28.35 -37.71
CA THR A 200 -13.42 -29.34 -38.51
C THR A 200 -12.74 -29.34 -39.87
N THR A 201 -12.10 -30.46 -40.20
CA THR A 201 -11.51 -30.74 -41.49
C THR A 201 -12.57 -30.49 -42.56
N SER A 202 -12.49 -29.35 -43.25
CA SER A 202 -13.22 -29.15 -44.48
C SER A 202 -12.78 -30.25 -45.46
N PRO A 203 -13.72 -31.01 -46.08
CA PRO A 203 -13.35 -31.97 -47.10
C PRO A 203 -12.70 -31.23 -48.28
N PRO A 204 -11.73 -31.87 -48.98
CA PRO A 204 -11.01 -31.21 -50.07
C PRO A 204 -11.97 -30.79 -51.19
N PRO A 205 -11.70 -29.67 -51.89
CA PRO A 205 -12.52 -29.24 -53.00
C PRO A 205 -12.51 -30.32 -54.09
N SER A 206 -13.69 -30.79 -54.46
CA SER A 206 -13.89 -31.70 -55.58
C SER A 206 -13.40 -31.02 -56.85
N HIS A 207 -12.41 -31.62 -57.52
CA HIS A 207 -11.93 -31.15 -58.81
C HIS A 207 -13.06 -31.24 -59.84
N ALA A 208 -13.65 -30.10 -60.18
CA ALA A 208 -14.54 -29.99 -61.34
C ALA A 208 -13.72 -30.26 -62.61
N GLN A 209 -14.00 -31.38 -63.28
CA GLN A 209 -13.47 -31.66 -64.61
C GLN A 209 -13.99 -30.63 -65.62
N PRO A 210 -13.15 -30.03 -66.48
CA PRO A 210 -13.64 -29.20 -67.57
C PRO A 210 -14.25 -30.08 -68.67
N ALA A 211 -15.50 -29.77 -69.02
CA ALA A 211 -16.21 -30.36 -70.15
C ALA A 211 -15.49 -30.03 -71.46
N LYS A 212 -15.15 -31.07 -72.23
CA LYS A 212 -14.56 -30.96 -73.57
C LYS A 212 -15.55 -30.26 -74.51
N SER A 213 -15.20 -29.08 -75.00
CA SER A 213 -15.89 -28.40 -76.09
C SER A 213 -15.61 -29.12 -77.41
N ARG A 214 -16.61 -29.82 -77.94
CA ARG A 214 -16.61 -30.39 -79.30
C ARG A 214 -17.10 -29.29 -80.26
N ARG A 215 -16.21 -28.69 -81.06
CA ARG A 215 -16.62 -27.88 -82.21
C ARG A 215 -16.70 -28.76 -83.46
N ARG A 216 -17.75 -28.50 -84.22
CA ARG A 216 -18.13 -29.09 -85.50
C ARG A 216 -17.71 -28.13 -86.61
#